data_AF-A0A1H5UJ94-F1
#
_entry.id   AF-A0A1H5UJ94-F1
#
_cell.length_a   1.000
_cell.length_b   1.000
_cell.length_c   1.000
_cell.angle_alpha   90.00
_cell.angle_beta   90.00
_cell.angle_gamma   90.00
#
_symmetry.space_group_name_H-M   'P 1'
#
loop_
_entity.id
_entity.type
_entity.pdbx_description
1 polymer ?
#
loop_
_entity_poly.entity_id
_entity_poly.type
_entity_poly.pdbx_seq_one_letter_code
_entity_poly.pdbx_strand_id
1 'polypeptide(L)' 'MESLLKGQCGLCVHFGESHIGTPMLVSITTSRSADVKLLDECGHPRHATLRLKVTPISGCDGFFPAAA' A
#
# COMPACT_ATOMS: atom_id res chain seq x y z
N MET A 1 -8.05 -7.47 11.06
CA MET A 1 -6.77 -6.78 10.77
C MET A 1 -5.68 -7.83 10.68
N GLU A 2 -4.71 -7.61 9.78
CA GLU A 2 -3.52 -8.43 9.66
C GLU A 2 -2.27 -7.56 9.74
N SER A 3 -1.19 -8.16 10.25
CA SER A 3 0.12 -7.52 10.32
C SER A 3 0.77 -7.46 8.94
N LEU A 4 1.43 -6.35 8.66
CA LEU A 4 2.13 -6.12 7.42
C LEU A 4 3.60 -6.50 7.52
N LEU A 5 4.10 -7.13 6.46
CA LEU A 5 5.48 -7.55 6.30
C LEU A 5 6.15 -6.72 5.20
N LYS A 6 7.49 -6.62 5.26
CA LYS A 6 8.27 -6.00 4.17
C LYS A 6 7.97 -6.72 2.85
N GLY A 7 7.81 -5.95 1.77
CA GLY A 7 7.40 -6.48 0.47
C GLY A 7 5.90 -6.36 0.20
N GLN A 8 5.07 -5.96 1.17
CA GLN A 8 3.64 -5.79 0.97
C GLN A 8 3.26 -4.35 0.59
N CYS A 9 2.17 -4.23 -0.17
CA CYS A 9 1.66 -2.97 -0.71
C CYS A 9 1.48 -1.90 0.37
N GLY A 10 0.92 -2.23 1.53
CA GLY A 10 0.65 -1.26 2.60
C GLY A 10 1.90 -0.60 3.19
N LEU A 11 3.10 -1.14 2.94
CA LEU A 11 4.39 -0.56 3.33
C LEU A 11 5.19 -0.02 2.13
N CYS A 12 4.58 0.02 0.94
CA CYS A 12 5.18 0.47 -0.30
C CYS A 12 4.82 1.94 -0.57
N VAL A 13 5.75 2.74 -1.11
CA VAL A 13 5.50 4.14 -1.54
C VAL A 13 4.39 4.27 -2.58
N HIS A 14 4.15 3.21 -3.35
CA HIS A 14 3.20 3.24 -4.47
C HIS A 14 1.76 2.94 -4.04
N PHE A 15 1.51 2.47 -2.83
CA PHE A 15 0.16 2.13 -2.40
C PHE A 15 -0.59 3.39 -1.97
N GLY A 16 -1.72 3.66 -2.61
CA GLY A 16 -2.50 4.86 -2.36
C GLY A 16 -1.75 6.15 -2.71
N GLU A 17 -0.77 6.11 -3.63
CA GLU A 17 -0.02 7.28 -4.10
C GLU A 17 -0.96 8.37 -4.69
N SER A 18 -2.12 7.98 -5.22
CA SER A 18 -3.18 8.91 -5.62
C SER A 18 -3.78 9.72 -4.45
N HIS A 19 -3.54 9.30 -3.21
CA HIS A 19 -4.15 9.77 -1.97
C HIS A 19 -3.10 10.08 -0.89
N ILE A 20 -1.98 10.73 -1.28
CA ILE A 20 -0.87 11.06 -0.36
C ILE A 20 -1.39 11.83 0.86
N GLY A 21 -0.93 11.42 2.04
CA GLY A 21 -1.22 12.11 3.31
C GLY A 21 -2.57 11.76 3.93
N THR A 22 -3.27 10.75 3.43
CA THR A 22 -4.49 10.28 4.09
C THR A 22 -4.20 9.63 5.44
N PRO A 23 -5.08 9.80 6.45
CA PRO A 23 -4.90 9.21 7.78
C PRO A 23 -4.76 7.69 7.77
N MET A 24 -5.36 7.02 6.78
CA MET A 24 -5.30 5.58 6.59
C MET A 24 -3.87 5.12 6.25
N LEU A 25 -3.19 5.76 5.29
CA LEU A 25 -1.81 5.41 4.92
C LEU A 25 -0.82 5.62 6.07
N VAL A 26 -0.97 6.74 6.79
CA VAL A 26 -0.18 7.03 8.00
C VAL A 26 -0.42 5.98 9.09
N SER A 27 -1.68 5.59 9.30
CA SER A 27 -2.03 4.56 10.28
C SER A 27 -1.44 3.20 9.91
N ILE A 28 -1.47 2.82 8.63
CA ILE A 28 -0.95 1.55 8.13
C ILE A 28 0.57 1.46 8.29
N THR A 29 1.30 2.51 7.89
CA THR A 29 2.76 2.57 7.98
C THR A 29 3.24 2.61 9.44
N THR A 30 2.53 3.34 10.31
CA THR A 30 2.85 3.46 11.74
C THR A 30 2.53 2.18 12.52
N SER A 31 1.31 1.64 12.36
CA SER A 31 0.85 0.45 13.10
C SER A 31 1.32 -0.87 12.49
N ARG A 32 1.84 -0.85 11.26
CA ARG A 32 2.18 -2.02 10.45
C ARG A 32 1.07 -3.05 10.41
N SER A 33 -0.17 -2.61 10.36
CA SER A 33 -1.36 -3.45 10.33
C SER A 33 -2.44 -2.82 9.46
N ALA A 34 -3.24 -3.64 8.79
CA ALA A 34 -4.32 -3.15 7.95
C ALA A 34 -5.52 -4.11 7.95
N ASP A 35 -6.69 -3.61 7.54
CA ASP A 35 -7.84 -4.46 7.25
C ASP A 35 -7.62 -5.20 5.92
N VAL A 36 -7.93 -6.50 5.90
CA VAL A 36 -7.79 -7.37 4.72
C VAL A 36 -8.77 -7.03 3.60
N LYS A 37 -9.87 -6.34 3.93
CA LYS A 37 -10.89 -5.88 2.98
C LYS A 37 -10.59 -4.48 2.43
N LEU A 38 -9.57 -3.81 2.96
CA LEU A 38 -9.17 -2.50 2.49
C LEU A 38 -8.58 -2.63 1.09
N LEU A 39 -9.14 -1.88 0.15
CA LEU A 39 -8.69 -1.84 -1.24
C LEU A 39 -8.27 -0.42 -1.57
N ASP A 40 -7.07 -0.28 -2.15
CA ASP A 40 -6.59 0.99 -2.67
C ASP A 40 -5.85 0.80 -3.99
N GLU A 41 -5.56 1.89 -4.68
CA GLU A 41 -4.88 1.88 -5.97
C GLU A 41 -3.38 1.52 -5.81
N CYS A 42 -2.89 0.72 -6.75
CA CYS A 42 -1.46 0.53 -6.96
C CYS A 42 -0.95 1.62 -7.91
N GLY A 43 -0.20 2.59 -7.37
CA GLY A 43 0.41 3.69 -8.11
C GLY A 43 1.69 3.34 -8.88
N HIS A 44 2.11 2.06 -8.89
CA HIS A 44 3.37 1.68 -9.51
C HIS A 44 3.35 2.03 -11.02
N PRO A 45 4.35 2.76 -11.56
CA PRO A 45 4.30 3.31 -12.93
C PRO A 45 4.03 2.27 -14.03
N ARG A 46 4.55 1.05 -13.88
CA ARG A 46 4.29 -0.08 -14.81
C ARG A 46 2.82 -0.51 -14.85
N HIS A 47 2.03 -0.18 -13.84
CA HIS A 47 0.63 -0.57 -13.67
C HIS A 47 -0.33 0.62 -13.61
N ALA A 48 0.18 1.86 -13.62
CA ALA A 48 -0.62 3.07 -13.52
C ALA A 48 -1.71 3.16 -14.61
N THR A 49 -1.41 2.70 -15.83
CA THR A 49 -2.37 2.66 -16.95
C THR A 49 -3.50 1.64 -16.74
N LEU A 50 -3.27 0.60 -15.92
CA LEU A 50 -4.24 -0.46 -15.64
C LEU A 50 -5.14 -0.14 -14.44
N ARG A 51 -4.80 0.90 -13.66
CA ARG A 51 -5.56 1.34 -12.47
C ARG A 51 -5.91 0.17 -11.53
N LEU A 52 -4.92 -0.68 -11.28
CA LEU A 52 -5.10 -1.85 -10.44
C LEU A 52 -5.45 -1.43 -9.01
N LYS A 53 -6.37 -2.18 -8.39
CA LYS A 53 -6.66 -2.09 -6.96
C LYS A 53 -6.11 -3.31 -6.26
N VAL A 54 -5.43 -3.08 -5.15
CA VAL A 54 -4.77 -4.11 -4.35
C VAL A 54 -5.13 -3.92 -2.89
N THR A 55 -4.97 -4.98 -2.11
CA THR A 55 -5.08 -4.88 -0.66
C THR A 55 -3.71 -4.50 -0.09
N PRO A 56 -3.65 -3.82 1.06
CA PRO A 56 -2.36 -3.49 1.69
C PRO A 56 -1.55 -4.73 2.06
N ILE A 57 -2.19 -5.88 2.28
CA ILE A 57 -1.53 -7.17 2.58
C ILE A 57 -0.99 -7.89 1.34
N SER A 58 -1.36 -7.43 0.13
CA SER A 58 -0.88 -8.04 -1.11
C SER A 58 0.64 -7.88 -1.25
N GLY A 59 1.29 -8.90 -1.82
CA GLY A 59 2.70 -8.81 -2.19
C GLY A 59 2.91 -7.83 -3.34
N CYS A 60 4.04 -7.12 -3.32
CA CYS A 60 4.41 -6.14 -4.34
C CYS A 60 5.79 -6.48 -4.92
N ASP A 61 5.84 -6.94 -6.17
CA ASP A 61 7.12 -7.25 -6.85
C ASP A 61 7.95 -5.98 -7.14
N GLY A 62 7.28 -4.83 -7.26
CA GLY A 62 7.90 -3.50 -7.38
C GLY A 62 8.04 -2.78 -6.03
N PHE A 63 8.21 -3.52 -4.93
CA PHE A 63 8.22 -2.95 -3.59
C PHE A 63 9.34 -1.93 -3.40
N PHE A 64 8.96 -0.73 -2.97
CA PHE A 64 9.88 0.28 -2.48
C PHE A 64 9.35 0.85 -1.15
N PRO A 65 10.13 0.80 -0.06
CA PRO A 65 9.63 1.08 1.28
C PRO A 65 9.17 2.54 1.42
N ALA A 66 7.96 2.73 1.95
CA ALA A 66 7.47 4.05 2.33
C ALA A 66 8.35 4.66 3.45
N ALA A 67 8.57 5.97 3.38
CA ALA A 67 9.16 6.70 4.50
C ALA A 67 8.23 6.54 5.71
N ALA A 68 8.83 6.30 6.88
CA ALA A 68 8.12 6.16 8.14
C ALA A 68 7.69 7.51 8.70
#